data_AF-A0A6L9ZVQ7-F1
#
_entry.id   AF-A0A6L9ZVQ7-F1
#
_cell.length_a   1.000
_cell.length_b   1.000
_cell.length_c   1.000
_cell.angle_alpha   90.00
_cell.angle_beta   90.00
_cell.angle_gamma   90.00
#
_symmetry.space_group_name_H-M   'P 1'
#
loop_
_entity.id
_entity.type
_entity.pdbx_description
1 polymer ?
#
loop_
_entity_poly.entity_id
_entity_poly.type
_entity_poly.pdbx_seq_one_letter_code
_entity_poly.pdbx_strand_id
1 'polypeptide(L)'
;MSKVRIIITLNNPTLDEQELDKAREEFSKEMQIRREQVKEIKNTTPQKGGKAGSYLPELLEAEVELSNLKEISRDAHQASNGKSDITITNGQEKRTVKAANRSREEFAEEVEKAGKLIAS
;
A
#
# COMPACT_ATOMS: atom_id res chain seq x y z
N MET A 1 -21.01 3.38 5.70
CA MET A 1 -19.56 3.30 5.96
C MET A 1 -18.86 3.64 4.66
N SER A 2 -17.88 4.54 4.68
CA SER A 2 -17.17 4.96 3.47
C SER A 2 -16.03 4.00 3.18
N LYS A 3 -15.97 3.49 1.95
CA LYS A 3 -14.89 2.63 1.47
C LYS A 3 -13.96 3.42 0.58
N VAL A 4 -12.68 3.10 0.63
CA VAL A 4 -11.66 3.65 -0.25
C VAL A 4 -10.85 2.52 -0.88
N ARG A 5 -10.32 2.76 -2.07
CA ARG A 5 -9.38 1.83 -2.69
C ARG A 5 -7.97 2.23 -2.32
N ILE A 6 -7.17 1.30 -1.82
CA ILE A 6 -5.76 1.50 -1.55
C ILE A 6 -4.91 0.71 -2.53
N ILE A 7 -3.76 1.27 -2.88
CA ILE A 7 -2.73 0.67 -3.69
C ILE A 7 -1.44 0.74 -2.89
N ILE A 8 -0.91 -0.41 -2.49
CA ILE A 8 0.34 -0.51 -1.74
C ILE A 8 1.48 -0.75 -2.72
N THR A 9 2.55 0.00 -2.55
CA THR A 9 3.71 0.01 -3.45
C THR A 9 4.99 -0.16 -2.67
N LEU A 10 5.75 -1.23 -2.90
CA LEU A 10 7.07 -1.40 -2.28
C LEU A 10 8.11 -0.59 -3.05
N ASN A 11 8.52 0.52 -2.47
CA ASN A 11 9.63 1.35 -2.92
C ASN A 11 10.89 0.98 -2.15
N ASN A 12 11.58 -0.05 -2.64
CA ASN A 12 12.89 -0.42 -2.11
C ASN A 12 13.97 -0.24 -3.18
N PRO A 13 14.68 0.90 -3.20
CA PRO A 13 15.64 1.18 -4.24
C PRO A 13 16.92 0.36 -4.17
N THR A 14 17.12 -0.35 -3.06
CA THR A 14 18.32 -1.14 -2.83
C THR A 14 18.18 -2.60 -3.24
N LEU A 15 17.02 -3.04 -3.75
CA LEU A 15 16.82 -4.43 -4.18
C LEU A 15 16.93 -4.54 -5.70
N ASP A 16 17.65 -5.57 -6.13
CA ASP A 16 17.65 -6.02 -7.51
C ASP A 16 16.30 -6.69 -7.86
N GLU A 17 16.02 -6.89 -9.16
CA GLU A 17 14.71 -7.38 -9.64
C GLU A 17 14.29 -8.73 -9.01
N GLN A 18 15.23 -9.66 -8.79
CA GLN A 18 14.96 -10.95 -8.15
C GLN A 18 14.65 -10.82 -6.65
N GLU A 19 15.38 -9.96 -5.94
CA GLU A 19 15.13 -9.71 -4.52
C GLU A 19 13.84 -8.94 -4.31
N LEU A 20 13.52 -8.04 -5.25
CA LEU A 20 12.25 -7.35 -5.27
C LEU A 20 11.13 -8.39 -5.38
N ASP A 21 11.16 -9.28 -6.36
CA ASP A 21 10.12 -10.30 -6.57
C ASP A 21 9.88 -11.18 -5.34
N LYS A 22 10.97 -11.62 -4.68
CA LYS A 22 10.88 -12.35 -3.42
C LYS A 22 10.23 -11.51 -2.31
N ALA A 23 10.64 -10.25 -2.16
CA ALA A 23 10.04 -9.34 -1.20
C ALA A 23 8.54 -9.08 -1.50
N ARG A 24 8.12 -9.14 -2.77
CA ARG A 24 6.71 -9.07 -3.16
C ARG A 24 5.93 -10.28 -2.67
N GLU A 25 6.46 -11.48 -2.90
CA GLU A 25 5.81 -12.71 -2.46
C GLU A 25 5.69 -12.75 -0.93
N GLU A 26 6.76 -12.41 -0.21
CA GLU A 26 6.76 -12.34 1.25
C GLU A 26 5.76 -11.30 1.77
N PHE A 27 5.75 -10.10 1.18
CA PHE A 27 4.81 -9.04 1.53
C PHE A 27 3.35 -9.43 1.25
N SER A 28 3.08 -10.00 0.08
CA SER A 28 1.74 -10.48 -0.28
C SER A 28 1.26 -11.55 0.68
N LYS A 29 2.15 -12.48 1.07
CA LYS A 29 1.83 -13.54 2.02
C LYS A 29 1.56 -12.98 3.42
N GLU A 30 2.38 -12.06 3.91
CA GLU A 30 2.15 -11.40 5.20
C GLU A 30 0.83 -10.64 5.21
N MET A 31 0.55 -9.87 4.16
CA MET A 31 -0.73 -9.16 4.04
C MET A 31 -1.91 -10.12 3.91
N GLN A 32 -1.75 -11.26 3.24
CA GLN A 32 -2.77 -12.31 3.17
C GLN A 32 -3.02 -13.00 4.52
N ILE A 33 -2.00 -13.18 5.35
CA ILE A 33 -2.17 -13.67 6.72
C ILE A 33 -2.94 -12.63 7.55
N ARG A 34 -2.66 -11.34 7.32
CA ARG A 34 -3.36 -10.23 7.98
C ARG A 34 -4.75 -9.93 7.37
N ARG A 35 -5.16 -10.59 6.27
CA ARG A 35 -6.44 -10.36 5.54
C ARG A 35 -7.70 -10.81 6.26
N GLU A 36 -7.64 -11.56 7.37
CA GLU A 36 -8.88 -11.94 8.07
C GLU A 36 -9.72 -10.71 8.49
N GLN A 37 -9.11 -9.52 8.53
CA GLN A 37 -9.76 -8.23 8.83
C GLN A 37 -10.04 -7.34 7.59
N VAL A 38 -9.50 -7.69 6.41
CA VAL A 38 -9.55 -6.86 5.20
C VAL A 38 -10.30 -7.59 4.10
N LYS A 39 -11.58 -7.26 3.92
CA LYS A 39 -12.40 -7.81 2.83
C LYS A 39 -11.72 -7.54 1.48
N GLU A 40 -11.36 -8.64 0.80
CA GLU A 40 -11.02 -8.69 -0.63
C GLU A 40 -9.89 -7.74 -1.10
N ILE A 41 -8.67 -7.89 -0.54
CA ILE A 41 -7.48 -7.41 -1.25
C ILE A 41 -7.41 -8.18 -2.59
N LYS A 42 -7.47 -7.51 -3.72
CA LYS A 42 -7.25 -8.13 -5.03
C LYS A 42 -5.76 -8.03 -5.32
N ASN A 43 -5.11 -9.17 -5.59
CA ASN A 43 -3.76 -9.12 -6.15
C ASN A 43 -3.90 -8.56 -7.56
N THR A 44 -3.74 -7.25 -7.71
CA THR A 44 -3.73 -6.61 -9.02
C THR A 44 -2.37 -6.87 -9.63
N THR A 45 -2.38 -7.51 -10.79
CA THR A 45 -1.18 -7.67 -11.58
C THR A 45 -0.62 -6.28 -11.90
N PRO A 46 0.67 -6.04 -11.69
CA PRO A 46 1.27 -4.74 -11.99
C PRO A 46 0.99 -4.31 -13.43
N GLN A 47 0.44 -3.11 -13.64
CA GLN A 47 0.31 -2.57 -15.00
C GLN A 47 1.71 -2.38 -15.59
N LYS A 48 2.07 -3.22 -16.57
CA LYS A 48 3.26 -3.02 -17.43
C LYS A 48 3.07 -1.71 -18.21
N GLY A 49 3.57 -0.60 -17.68
CA GLY A 49 3.31 0.72 -18.24
C GLY A 49 4.17 1.83 -17.69
N GLY A 50 5.48 1.62 -17.56
CA GLY A 50 6.42 2.69 -17.22
C GLY A 50 7.80 2.34 -17.74
N LYS A 51 8.43 3.27 -18.47
CA LYS A 51 9.74 3.09 -19.12
C LYS A 51 10.76 2.40 -18.21
N ALA A 52 11.50 1.45 -18.79
CA ALA A 52 12.69 0.85 -18.18
C ALA A 52 13.60 1.96 -17.61
N GLY A 53 13.78 1.98 -16.29
CA GLY A 53 14.57 2.99 -15.57
C GLY A 53 13.80 3.85 -14.57
N SER A 54 12.48 3.67 -14.42
CA SER A 54 11.73 4.31 -13.33
C SER A 54 10.97 3.26 -12.55
N TYR A 55 11.30 3.16 -11.25
CA TYR A 55 10.56 2.45 -10.22
C TYR A 55 9.06 2.41 -10.54
N LEU A 56 8.50 1.20 -10.50
CA LEU A 56 7.15 0.82 -10.03
C LEU A 56 6.76 -0.48 -10.73
N PRO A 57 6.16 -1.42 -9.99
CA PRO A 57 4.70 -1.45 -10.07
C PRO A 57 3.97 -1.91 -8.80
N GLU A 58 2.74 -1.41 -8.71
CA GLU A 58 1.72 -1.60 -7.67
C GLU A 58 1.60 -3.06 -7.21
N LEU A 59 1.78 -3.31 -5.91
CA LEU A 59 1.88 -4.67 -5.38
C LEU A 59 0.55 -5.29 -5.02
N LEU A 60 -0.29 -4.49 -4.37
CA LEU A 60 -1.55 -4.93 -3.82
C LEU A 60 -2.55 -3.78 -3.96
N GLU A 61 -3.70 -4.07 -4.53
CA GLU A 61 -4.85 -3.17 -4.51
C GLU A 61 -5.92 -3.79 -3.61
N ALA A 62 -6.55 -2.97 -2.77
CA ALA A 62 -7.63 -3.44 -1.91
C ALA A 62 -8.70 -2.37 -1.77
N GLU A 63 -9.95 -2.79 -1.73
CA GLU A 63 -11.02 -1.92 -1.24
C GLU A 63 -11.15 -2.14 0.27
N VAL A 64 -10.97 -1.07 1.04
CA VAL A 64 -10.93 -1.13 2.50
C VAL A 64 -11.96 -0.17 3.09
N GLU A 65 -12.55 -0.54 4.21
CA GLU A 65 -13.34 0.39 5.02
C GLU A 65 -12.41 1.48 5.55
N LEU A 66 -12.84 2.74 5.50
CA LEU A 66 -12.04 3.87 5.97
C LEU A 66 -11.64 3.71 7.45
N SER A 67 -12.47 3.04 8.26
CA SER A 67 -12.18 2.72 9.66
C SER A 67 -10.96 1.81 9.84
N ASN A 68 -10.65 0.98 8.85
CA ASN A 68 -9.56 -0.01 8.92
C ASN A 68 -8.29 0.51 8.26
N LEU A 69 -8.35 1.67 7.59
CA LEU A 69 -7.26 2.23 6.81
C LEU A 69 -5.98 2.46 7.63
N LYS A 70 -6.12 2.91 8.89
CA LYS A 70 -5.00 3.12 9.82
C LYS A 70 -4.30 1.80 10.19
N GLU A 71 -5.07 0.75 10.45
CA GLU A 71 -4.54 -0.57 10.82
C GLU A 71 -3.83 -1.22 9.63
N ILE A 72 -4.47 -1.21 8.46
CA ILE A 72 -3.92 -1.79 7.24
C ILE A 72 -2.63 -1.10 6.81
N SER A 73 -2.57 0.23 6.94
CA SER A 73 -1.35 0.99 6.61
C SER A 73 -0.21 0.72 7.60
N ARG A 74 -0.52 0.55 8.88
CA ARG A 74 0.44 0.12 9.90
C ARG A 74 1.01 -1.26 9.58
N ASP A 75 0.16 -2.20 9.18
CA ASP A 75 0.56 -3.56 8.81
C ASP A 75 1.42 -3.59 7.55
N ALA A 76 1.00 -2.86 6.52
CA ALA A 76 1.78 -2.72 5.28
C ALA A 76 3.16 -2.10 5.53
N HIS A 77 3.22 -1.06 6.38
CA HIS A 77 4.48 -0.44 6.76
C HIS A 77 5.38 -1.42 7.54
N GLN A 78 4.81 -2.27 8.38
CA GLN A 78 5.58 -3.27 9.12
C GLN A 78 6.09 -4.38 8.21
N ALA A 79 5.22 -4.99 7.40
CA ALA A 79 5.59 -6.08 6.49
C ALA A 79 6.60 -5.64 5.42
N SER A 80 6.59 -4.37 5.03
CA SER A 80 7.57 -3.80 4.11
C SER A 80 8.83 -3.25 4.78
N ASN A 81 8.92 -3.30 6.12
CA ASN A 81 9.98 -2.66 6.90
C ASN A 81 10.17 -1.16 6.56
N GLY A 82 9.06 -0.43 6.44
CA GLY A 82 9.03 1.00 6.15
C GLY A 82 9.34 1.37 4.71
N LYS A 83 9.26 0.41 3.80
CA LYS A 83 9.58 0.59 2.37
C LYS A 83 8.35 0.61 1.48
N SER A 84 7.13 0.55 2.03
CA SER A 84 5.90 0.62 1.24
C SER A 84 5.23 1.99 1.29
N ASP A 85 5.04 2.60 0.13
CA ASP A 85 4.15 3.74 -0.03
C ASP A 85 2.70 3.27 -0.21
N ILE A 86 1.73 4.09 0.22
CA ILE A 86 0.30 3.80 0.04
C ILE A 86 -0.35 4.92 -0.75
N THR A 87 -0.99 4.56 -1.85
CA THR A 87 -1.87 5.44 -2.60
C THR A 87 -3.31 5.10 -2.30
N ILE A 88 -4.10 6.10 -1.92
CA ILE A 88 -5.51 5.96 -1.60
C ILE A 88 -6.29 6.64 -2.72
N THR A 89 -7.35 6.01 -3.20
CA THR A 89 -8.18 6.48 -4.30
C THR A 89 -9.66 6.40 -3.95
N ASN A 90 -10.41 7.44 -4.36
CA ASN A 90 -11.86 7.48 -4.31
C ASN A 90 -12.37 8.15 -5.60
N GLY A 91 -12.90 7.34 -6.52
CA GLY A 91 -13.26 7.82 -7.86
C GLY A 91 -12.04 8.34 -8.64
N GLN A 92 -12.03 9.64 -8.95
CA GLN A 92 -10.91 10.30 -9.64
C GLN A 92 -9.87 10.91 -8.70
N GLU A 93 -10.19 11.03 -7.41
CA GLU A 93 -9.26 11.58 -6.42
C GLU A 93 -8.25 10.53 -5.98
N LYS A 94 -6.98 10.94 -5.88
CA LYS A 94 -5.89 10.11 -5.40
C LYS A 94 -4.94 10.86 -4.48
N ARG A 95 -4.46 10.18 -3.44
CA ARG A 95 -3.46 10.70 -2.49
C ARG A 95 -2.42 9.63 -2.22
N THR A 96 -1.15 9.95 -2.41
CA THR A 96 -0.04 9.05 -2.07
C THR A 96 0.65 9.52 -0.81
N VAL A 97 0.80 8.61 0.15
CA VAL A 97 1.58 8.79 1.37
C VAL A 97 2.85 7.96 1.25
N LYS A 98 3.99 8.63 1.43
CA LYS A 98 5.31 7.99 1.36
C LYS A 98 5.74 7.47 2.72
N ALA A 99 6.27 6.25 2.80
CA ALA A 99 6.78 5.70 4.07
C ALA A 99 8.16 6.24 4.45
N ALA A 100 8.96 6.69 3.47
CA ALA A 100 10.31 7.19 3.71
C ALA A 100 10.34 8.28 4.80
N ASN A 101 11.28 8.13 5.74
CA ASN A 101 11.52 9.03 6.88
C ASN A 101 10.33 9.19 7.85
N ARG A 102 9.42 8.21 7.92
CA ARG A 102 8.33 8.19 8.89
C ARG A 102 8.42 6.97 9.79
N SER A 103 8.00 7.14 11.04
CA SER A 103 7.72 6.01 11.92
C SER A 103 6.43 5.31 11.47
N ARG A 104 6.27 4.05 11.87
CA ARG A 104 5.07 3.25 11.59
C ARG A 104 3.76 3.97 11.95
N GLU A 105 3.72 4.60 13.14
CA GLU A 105 2.53 5.32 13.61
C GLU A 105 2.27 6.59 12.80
N GLU A 106 3.31 7.41 12.57
CA GLU A 106 3.20 8.64 11.80
C GLU A 106 2.69 8.35 10.38
N PHE A 107 3.22 7.30 9.74
CA PHE A 107 2.75 6.87 8.43
C PHE A 107 1.28 6.48 8.45
N ALA A 108 0.85 5.66 9.42
CA ALA A 108 -0.53 5.21 9.53
C ALA A 108 -1.51 6.36 9.79
N GLU A 109 -1.12 7.35 10.60
CA GLU A 109 -1.91 8.55 10.85
C GLU A 109 -2.06 9.42 9.61
N GLU A 110 -0.99 9.61 8.85
CA GLU A 110 -1.05 10.38 7.60
C GLU A 110 -1.90 9.67 6.54
N VAL A 111 -1.84 8.34 6.46
CA VAL A 111 -2.70 7.54 5.58
C VAL A 111 -4.17 7.67 5.98
N GLU A 112 -4.50 7.61 7.28
CA GLU A 112 -5.87 7.80 7.74
C GLU A 112 -6.40 9.21 7.42
N LYS A 113 -5.60 10.25 7.70
CA LYS A 113 -5.97 11.64 7.36
C LYS A 113 -6.20 11.80 5.87
N ALA A 114 -5.29 11.27 5.04
CA ALA A 114 -5.44 11.33 3.59
C ALA A 114 -6.69 10.60 3.10
N GLY A 115 -7.03 9.46 3.69
CA GLY A 115 -8.27 8.73 3.39
C GLY A 115 -9.52 9.52 3.77
N LYS A 116 -9.53 10.12 4.97
CA LYS A 116 -10.65 10.97 5.42
C LYS A 116 -10.87 12.16 4.49
N LEU A 117 -9.80 12.78 4.00
CA LEU A 117 -9.87 13.92 3.08
C LEU A 117 -10.52 13.57 1.75
N ILE A 118 -10.24 12.38 1.19
CA ILE A 118 -10.80 11.97 -0.11
C ILE A 118 -12.12 11.22 -0.01
N ALA A 119 -12.49 10.75 1.19
CA ALA A 119 -13.76 10.07 1.46
C ALA A 119 -14.86 11.03 1.98
N SER A 120 -14.54 12.32 2.09
CA SER A 120 -15.44 13.41 2.49
C SER A 120 -16.40 13.79 1.38
#